data_AF-A0A344J657-F1
#
_entry.id   AF-A0A344J657-F1
#
_cell.length_a   1.000
_cell.length_b   1.000
_cell.length_c   1.000
_cell.angle_alpha   90.00
_cell.angle_beta   90.00
_cell.angle_gamma   90.00
#
_symmetry.space_group_name_H-M   'P 1'
#
loop_
_entity.id
_entity.type
_entity.pdbx_description
1 polymer ?
#
loop_
_entity_poly.entity_id
_entity_poly.type
_entity_poly.pdbx_seq_one_letter_code
_entity_poly.pdbx_strand_id
1 'polypeptide(L)'
;MDWDLFTLIQQSLIVLTIIGQAWISFTVILSAKGSERYVRLTSFCTGLLLFLLCRPLHVTFADLVLRMHRLPGSLFDAILMEGLMPMLIGILVSEGTILALRVRHPVPARFMLTVAAFTLSQAAYTNFVVLATQVTSLDRAFIPNICYAIAVGMWMTWRYRDDAAG
;
A
#
# COMPACT_ATOMS: atom_id res chain seq x y z
N MET A 1 -21.69 -12.06 14.65
CA MET A 1 -20.59 -11.98 13.68
C MET A 1 -20.02 -13.38 13.65
N ASP A 2 -20.51 -14.19 12.73
CA ASP A 2 -20.06 -15.57 12.60
C ASP A 2 -18.65 -15.52 12.02
N TRP A 3 -17.67 -15.87 12.85
CA TRP A 3 -16.26 -15.91 12.45
C TRP A 3 -16.05 -17.14 11.58
N ASP A 4 -16.48 -17.04 10.34
CA ASP A 4 -16.18 -18.05 9.34
C ASP A 4 -14.65 -18.17 9.19
N LEU A 5 -14.18 -19.41 9.00
CA LEU A 5 -12.76 -19.72 8.79
C LEU A 5 -12.14 -18.82 7.70
N PHE A 6 -12.93 -18.50 6.68
CA PHE A 6 -12.54 -17.60 5.59
C PHE A 6 -12.23 -16.17 6.06
N THR A 7 -13.11 -15.57 6.86
CA THR A 7 -12.92 -14.24 7.45
C THR A 7 -11.68 -14.21 8.34
N LEU A 8 -11.42 -15.28 9.09
CA LEU A 8 -10.26 -15.39 9.97
C LEU A 8 -8.95 -15.47 9.18
N ILE A 9 -8.92 -16.27 8.11
CA ILE A 9 -7.78 -16.33 7.18
C ILE A 9 -7.54 -14.96 6.54
N GLN A 10 -8.58 -14.30 6.04
CA GLN A 10 -8.45 -12.99 5.42
C GLN A 10 -7.89 -11.93 6.36
N GLN A 11 -8.38 -11.87 7.61
CA GLN A 11 -7.86 -10.98 8.64
C GLN A 11 -6.40 -11.27 8.96
N SER A 12 -6.01 -12.54 9.07
CA SER A 12 -4.62 -12.91 9.31
C SER A 12 -3.68 -12.46 8.16
N LEU A 13 -4.13 -12.56 6.91
CA LEU A 13 -3.37 -12.09 5.74
C LEU A 13 -3.22 -10.57 5.72
N ILE A 14 -4.28 -9.83 6.09
CA ILE A 14 -4.22 -8.37 6.23
C ILE A 14 -3.17 -7.98 7.27
N VAL A 15 -3.27 -8.57 8.46
CA VAL A 15 -2.35 -8.29 9.57
C VAL A 15 -0.92 -8.64 9.18
N LEU A 16 -0.70 -9.79 8.56
CA LEU A 16 0.62 -10.20 8.07
C LEU A 16 1.18 -9.21 7.04
N THR A 17 0.34 -8.70 6.15
CA THR A 17 0.73 -7.72 5.13
C THR A 17 1.15 -6.39 5.77
N ILE A 18 0.34 -5.87 6.69
CA ILE A 18 0.64 -4.62 7.41
C ILE A 18 1.93 -4.77 8.22
N ILE A 19 2.07 -5.87 8.96
CA ILE A 19 3.27 -6.17 9.75
C ILE A 19 4.49 -6.29 8.83
N GLY A 20 4.39 -7.01 7.72
CA GLY A 20 5.47 -7.19 6.76
C GLY A 20 5.94 -5.86 6.16
N GLN A 21 5.00 -5.01 5.72
CA GLN A 21 5.32 -3.68 5.18
C GLN A 21 5.95 -2.76 6.22
N ALA A 22 5.43 -2.77 7.45
CA ALA A 22 6.00 -2.03 8.57
C ALA A 22 7.43 -2.52 8.88
N TRP A 23 7.62 -3.83 8.97
CA TRP A 23 8.91 -4.46 9.24
C TRP A 23 9.97 -4.10 8.21
N ILE A 24 9.65 -4.20 6.92
CA ILE A 24 10.56 -3.84 5.84
C ILE A 24 10.91 -2.35 5.92
N SER A 25 9.93 -1.48 6.12
CA SER A 25 10.14 -0.03 6.25
C SER A 25 11.09 0.30 7.39
N PHE A 26 10.88 -0.31 8.57
CA PHE A 26 11.77 -0.13 9.72
C PHE A 26 13.16 -0.68 9.47
N THR A 27 13.30 -1.84 8.82
CA THR A 27 14.59 -2.42 8.48
C THR A 27 15.39 -1.47 7.57
N VAL A 28 14.74 -0.87 6.56
CA VAL A 28 15.36 0.11 5.65
C VAL A 28 15.79 1.38 6.39
N ILE A 29 15.00 1.86 7.34
CA ILE A 29 15.34 3.04 8.16
C ILE A 29 16.54 2.71 9.07
N LEU A 30 16.49 1.58 9.78
CA LEU A 30 17.52 1.19 10.75
C LEU A 30 18.85 0.82 10.09
N SER A 31 18.84 0.36 8.84
CA SER A 31 20.05 0.09 8.05
C SER A 31 20.91 1.33 7.80
N ALA A 32 20.33 2.52 7.82
CA ALA A 32 21.08 3.77 7.67
C ALA A 32 21.76 4.20 8.98
N LYS A 33 22.87 4.93 8.87
CA LYS A 33 23.63 5.49 10.00
C LYS A 33 23.59 7.03 9.99
N GLY A 34 23.69 7.64 11.16
CA GLY A 34 23.82 9.10 11.30
C GLY A 34 22.60 9.88 10.78
N SER A 35 22.86 11.00 10.10
CA SER A 35 21.85 11.92 9.56
C SER A 35 20.91 11.28 8.54
N GLU A 36 21.39 10.28 7.79
CA GLU A 36 20.56 9.58 6.79
C GLU A 36 19.42 8.80 7.45
N ARG A 37 19.65 8.22 8.63
CA ARG A 37 18.58 7.54 9.40
C ARG A 37 17.47 8.51 9.79
N TYR A 38 17.86 9.70 10.27
CA TYR A 38 16.92 10.75 10.63
C TYR A 38 16.07 11.16 9.43
N VAL A 39 16.68 11.43 8.28
CA VAL A 39 15.95 11.83 7.06
C VAL A 39 15.02 10.73 6.55
N ARG A 40 15.42 9.45 6.61
CA ARG A 40 14.55 8.33 6.25
C ARG A 40 13.35 8.19 7.18
N LEU A 41 13.55 8.37 8.49
CA LEU A 41 12.46 8.39 9.46
C LEU A 41 11.51 9.56 9.20
N THR A 42 12.05 10.77 8.97
CA THR A 42 11.24 11.94 8.62
C THR A 42 10.46 11.73 7.33
N SER A 43 11.05 11.09 6.32
CA SER A 43 10.38 10.77 5.04
C SER A 43 9.23 9.79 5.24
N PHE A 44 9.41 8.78 6.09
CA PHE A 44 8.37 7.85 6.49
C PHE A 44 7.22 8.56 7.25
N CYS A 45 7.55 9.36 8.27
CA CYS A 45 6.58 10.18 9.00
C CYS A 45 5.83 11.16 8.07
N THR A 46 6.52 11.72 7.07
CA THR A 46 5.91 12.61 6.07
C THR A 46 4.82 11.88 5.28
N GLY A 47 5.03 10.61 4.93
CA GLY A 47 4.01 9.80 4.26
C GLY A 47 2.77 9.55 5.13
N LEU A 48 2.98 9.31 6.43
CA LEU A 48 1.87 9.21 7.40
C LEU A 48 1.10 10.53 7.52
N LEU A 49 1.82 11.65 7.65
CA LEU A 49 1.23 12.99 7.73
C LEU A 49 0.46 13.35 6.45
N LEU A 50 1.01 13.02 5.29
CA LEU A 50 0.34 13.23 4.00
C LEU A 50 -0.98 12.46 3.95
N PHE A 51 -1.01 11.21 4.44
CA PHE A 51 -2.25 10.46 4.56
C PHE A 51 -3.26 11.16 5.49
N LEU A 52 -2.81 11.60 6.67
CA LEU A 52 -3.67 12.31 7.63
C LEU A 52 -4.21 13.64 7.10
N LEU A 53 -3.47 14.33 6.23
CA LEU A 53 -3.90 15.55 5.55
C LEU A 53 -4.88 15.26 4.41
N CYS A 54 -4.64 14.21 3.63
CA CYS A 54 -5.50 13.81 2.51
C CYS A 54 -6.84 13.22 2.97
N ARG A 55 -6.87 12.57 4.13
CA ARG A 55 -8.07 11.94 4.70
C ARG A 55 -9.26 12.91 4.88
N PRO A 56 -9.16 14.04 5.61
CA PRO A 56 -10.28 14.97 5.77
C PRO A 56 -10.71 15.62 4.46
N LEU A 57 -9.83 15.69 3.46
CA LEU A 57 -10.14 16.18 2.13
C LEU A 57 -10.86 15.13 1.26
N HIS A 58 -10.99 13.90 1.74
CA HIS A 58 -11.56 12.76 1.02
C HIS A 58 -10.90 12.48 -0.34
N VAL A 59 -9.60 12.74 -0.44
CA VAL A 59 -8.82 12.51 -1.67
C VAL A 59 -8.00 11.22 -1.59
N THR A 60 -8.22 10.40 -0.58
CA THR A 60 -7.52 9.11 -0.48
C THR A 60 -8.19 8.07 -1.39
N PHE A 61 -7.40 7.09 -1.84
CA PHE A 61 -7.93 5.96 -2.60
C PHE A 61 -8.97 5.18 -1.79
N ALA A 62 -8.77 5.07 -0.47
CA ALA A 62 -9.74 4.48 0.46
C ALA A 62 -11.11 5.21 0.41
N ASP A 63 -11.10 6.55 0.44
CA ASP A 63 -12.33 7.34 0.35
C ASP A 63 -13.03 7.17 -1.00
N LEU A 64 -12.26 7.11 -2.10
CA LEU A 64 -12.77 6.86 -3.45
C LEU A 64 -13.45 5.50 -3.57
N VAL A 65 -12.82 4.44 -3.05
CA VAL A 65 -13.39 3.09 -3.04
C VAL A 65 -14.66 3.02 -2.18
N LEU A 66 -14.66 3.64 -0.99
CA LEU A 66 -15.83 3.66 -0.11
C LEU A 66 -17.01 4.46 -0.69
N ARG A 67 -16.74 5.54 -1.44
CA ARG A 67 -17.80 6.32 -2.13
C ARG A 67 -18.41 5.53 -3.28
N MET A 68 -17.60 4.82 -4.05
CA MET A 68 -18.06 3.95 -5.14
C MET A 68 -19.00 2.85 -4.66
N HIS A 69 -18.71 2.25 -3.49
CA HIS A 69 -19.58 1.23 -2.88
C HIS A 69 -20.97 1.75 -2.48
N ARG A 70 -21.14 3.06 -2.31
CA ARG A 70 -22.43 3.68 -1.92
C ARG A 70 -23.28 4.10 -3.11
N LEU A 71 -22.70 4.19 -4.30
CA LEU A 71 -23.41 4.54 -5.53
C LEU A 71 -23.80 3.26 -6.29
N PRO A 72 -24.94 3.24 -6.99
CA PRO A 72 -25.23 2.19 -7.96
C PRO A 72 -24.30 2.37 -9.18
N GLY A 73 -23.04 1.98 -9.00
CA GLY A 73 -22.00 2.07 -10.03
C GLY A 73 -22.15 0.96 -11.07
N SER A 74 -21.68 1.23 -12.29
CA SER A 74 -21.65 0.23 -13.34
C SER A 74 -20.60 -0.84 -13.02
N LEU A 75 -20.78 -2.06 -13.57
CA LEU A 75 -19.80 -3.16 -13.41
C LEU A 75 -18.39 -2.76 -13.91
N PHE A 76 -18.34 -1.83 -14.88
CA PHE A 76 -17.12 -1.22 -15.38
C PHE A 76 -16.38 -0.40 -14.31
N ASP A 77 -17.10 0.41 -13.54
CA ASP A 77 -16.51 1.27 -12.50
C ASP A 77 -15.87 0.41 -11.40
N ALA A 78 -16.53 -0.68 -11.00
CA ALA A 78 -15.99 -1.63 -10.04
C ALA A 78 -14.68 -2.28 -10.54
N ILE A 79 -14.65 -2.77 -11.79
CA ILE A 79 -13.44 -3.37 -12.38
C ILE A 79 -12.30 -2.35 -12.46
N LEU A 80 -12.60 -1.13 -12.89
CA LEU A 80 -11.60 -0.08 -13.05
C LEU A 80 -10.97 0.30 -11.72
N MET A 81 -11.80 0.56 -10.70
CA MET A 81 -11.34 1.10 -9.42
C MET A 81 -10.85 0.03 -8.46
N GLU A 82 -11.42 -1.17 -8.48
CA GLU A 82 -11.01 -2.25 -7.57
C GLU A 82 -9.93 -3.16 -8.17
N GLY A 83 -9.83 -3.24 -9.50
CA GLY A 83 -8.86 -4.09 -10.19
C GLY A 83 -7.75 -3.30 -10.87
N LEU A 84 -8.11 -2.56 -11.92
CA LEU A 84 -7.13 -1.98 -12.84
C LEU A 84 -6.28 -0.88 -12.18
N MET A 85 -6.91 0.04 -11.46
CA MET A 85 -6.22 1.15 -10.81
C MET A 85 -5.21 0.69 -9.76
N PRO A 86 -5.56 -0.19 -8.79
CA PRO A 86 -4.59 -0.75 -7.86
C PRO A 86 -3.46 -1.51 -8.53
N MET A 87 -3.74 -2.23 -9.63
CA MET A 87 -2.72 -2.93 -10.40
C MET A 87 -1.72 -1.94 -11.03
N LEU A 88 -2.20 -0.90 -11.70
CA LEU A 88 -1.36 0.13 -12.32
C LEU A 88 -0.52 0.87 -11.28
N ILE A 89 -1.11 1.21 -10.13
CA ILE A 89 -0.39 1.83 -9.01
C ILE A 89 0.68 0.86 -8.49
N GLY A 90 0.37 -0.43 -8.34
CA GLY A 90 1.33 -1.45 -7.91
C GLY A 90 2.52 -1.58 -8.86
N ILE A 91 2.27 -1.56 -10.17
CA ILE A 91 3.32 -1.56 -11.20
C ILE A 91 4.19 -0.31 -11.07
N LEU A 92 3.58 0.87 -10.97
CA LEU A 92 4.29 2.15 -10.87
C LEU A 92 5.16 2.22 -9.60
N VAL A 93 4.63 1.79 -8.46
CA VAL A 93 5.37 1.72 -7.18
C VAL A 93 6.53 0.74 -7.29
N SER A 94 6.34 -0.38 -8.00
CA SER A 94 7.40 -1.38 -8.21
C SER A 94 8.52 -0.81 -9.08
N GLU A 95 8.19 -0.17 -10.21
CA GLU A 95 9.19 0.51 -11.05
C GLU A 95 9.93 1.60 -10.27
N GLY A 96 9.23 2.42 -9.49
CA GLY A 96 9.83 3.42 -8.61
C GLY A 96 10.79 2.80 -7.59
N THR A 97 10.44 1.64 -7.04
CA THR A 97 11.29 0.88 -6.10
C THR A 97 12.53 0.34 -6.79
N ILE A 98 12.37 -0.30 -7.95
CA ILE A 98 13.50 -0.84 -8.75
C ILE A 98 14.45 0.27 -9.14
N LEU A 99 13.91 1.40 -9.61
CA LEU A 99 14.71 2.58 -9.95
C LEU A 99 15.46 3.12 -8.72
N ALA A 100 14.79 3.21 -7.57
CA ALA A 100 15.41 3.66 -6.33
C ALA A 100 16.57 2.74 -5.88
N LEU A 101 16.42 1.42 -6.07
CA LEU A 101 17.48 0.45 -5.79
C LEU A 101 18.66 0.56 -6.77
N ARG A 102 18.38 0.75 -8.07
CA ARG A 102 19.41 0.87 -9.13
C ARG A 102 20.22 2.15 -9.03
N VAL A 103 19.56 3.28 -8.83
CA VAL A 103 20.18 4.60 -8.89
C VAL A 103 21.09 4.85 -7.67
N ARG A 104 20.97 4.06 -6.58
CA ARG A 104 21.74 4.17 -5.32
C ARG A 104 21.81 5.59 -4.71
N HIS A 105 20.98 6.52 -5.20
CA HIS A 105 20.85 7.85 -4.64
C HIS A 105 19.89 7.84 -3.46
N PRO A 106 20.12 8.71 -2.46
CA PRO A 106 19.29 8.73 -1.26
C PRO A 106 17.89 9.33 -1.53
N VAL A 107 17.73 10.18 -2.55
CA VAL A 107 16.46 10.86 -2.84
C VAL A 107 15.35 9.89 -3.28
N PRO A 108 15.54 9.02 -4.29
CA PRO A 108 14.54 8.02 -4.66
C PRO A 108 14.14 7.10 -3.50
N ALA A 109 15.09 6.65 -2.68
CA ALA A 109 14.80 5.80 -1.52
C ALA A 109 13.91 6.50 -0.49
N ARG A 110 14.17 7.79 -0.22
CA ARG A 110 13.35 8.62 0.68
C ARG A 110 11.94 8.82 0.14
N PHE A 111 11.82 9.10 -1.16
CA PHE A 111 10.52 9.22 -1.83
C PHE A 111 9.71 7.93 -1.73
N MET A 112 10.34 6.78 -1.99
CA MET A 112 9.67 5.48 -1.88
C MET A 112 9.27 5.14 -0.44
N LEU A 113 10.03 5.58 0.58
CA LEU A 113 9.62 5.45 1.98
C LEU A 113 8.37 6.29 2.31
N THR A 114 8.25 7.50 1.73
CA THR A 114 7.04 8.32 1.85
C THR A 114 5.84 7.64 1.20
N VAL A 115 6.01 7.10 -0.02
CA VAL A 115 4.95 6.36 -0.72
C VAL A 115 4.55 5.10 0.06
N ALA A 116 5.51 4.34 0.57
CA ALA A 116 5.26 3.14 1.36
C ALA A 116 4.45 3.44 2.63
N ALA A 117 4.82 4.49 3.38
CA ALA A 117 4.10 4.91 4.57
C ALA A 117 2.67 5.38 4.26
N PHE A 118 2.49 6.10 3.16
CA PHE A 118 1.17 6.55 2.70
C PHE A 118 0.28 5.36 2.32
N THR A 119 0.78 4.41 1.53
CA THR A 119 0.05 3.21 1.12
C THR A 119 -0.28 2.30 2.31
N LEU A 120 0.67 2.12 3.24
CA LEU A 120 0.44 1.37 4.48
C LEU A 120 -0.72 2.00 5.29
N SER A 121 -0.75 3.32 5.37
CA SER A 121 -1.81 4.06 6.07
C SER A 121 -3.16 3.91 5.39
N GLN A 122 -3.20 3.93 4.06
CA GLN A 122 -4.43 3.67 3.29
C GLN A 122 -4.94 2.25 3.53
N ALA A 123 -4.07 1.24 3.45
CA ALA A 123 -4.43 -0.15 3.70
C ALA A 123 -4.97 -0.33 5.13
N ALA A 124 -4.27 0.18 6.14
CA ALA A 124 -4.71 0.10 7.53
C ALA A 124 -6.06 0.79 7.74
N TYR A 125 -6.25 1.97 7.16
CA TYR A 125 -7.50 2.73 7.30
C TYR A 125 -8.69 2.05 6.62
N THR A 126 -8.54 1.58 5.37
CA THR A 126 -9.60 0.86 4.67
C THR A 126 -10.05 -0.35 5.48
N ASN A 127 -9.10 -1.14 5.99
CA ASN A 127 -9.42 -2.31 6.82
C ASN A 127 -10.10 -1.93 8.15
N PHE A 128 -9.65 -0.86 8.81
CA PHE A 128 -10.30 -0.35 10.01
C PHE A 128 -11.75 0.08 9.76
N VAL A 129 -12.01 0.86 8.70
CA VAL A 129 -13.36 1.34 8.37
C VAL A 129 -14.29 0.17 8.11
N VAL A 130 -13.83 -0.84 7.38
CA VAL A 130 -14.65 -2.01 7.04
C VAL A 130 -15.02 -2.79 8.30
N LEU A 131 -14.06 -2.99 9.20
CA LEU A 131 -14.30 -3.65 10.50
C LEU A 131 -15.23 -2.84 11.41
N ALA A 132 -15.06 -1.52 11.45
CA ALA A 132 -15.78 -0.66 12.39
C ALA A 132 -17.18 -0.26 11.92
N THR A 133 -17.40 -0.13 10.61
CA THR A 133 -18.64 0.46 10.06
C THR A 133 -19.54 -0.54 9.34
N GLN A 134 -19.06 -1.73 8.99
CA GLN A 134 -19.78 -2.75 8.21
C GLN A 134 -20.49 -2.23 6.94
N VAL A 135 -20.04 -1.09 6.39
CA VAL A 135 -20.63 -0.46 5.21
C VAL A 135 -20.44 -1.30 3.95
N THR A 136 -19.40 -2.14 3.92
CA THR A 136 -19.11 -3.07 2.83
C THR A 136 -18.61 -4.41 3.38
N SER A 137 -18.68 -5.49 2.58
CA SER A 137 -18.13 -6.77 2.97
C SER A 137 -16.60 -6.72 2.99
N LEU A 138 -16.01 -7.50 3.90
CA LEU A 138 -14.55 -7.58 4.06
C LEU A 138 -13.86 -7.90 2.73
N ASP A 139 -14.45 -8.84 1.99
CA ASP A 139 -13.97 -9.33 0.70
C ASP A 139 -13.82 -8.20 -0.32
N ARG A 140 -14.85 -7.37 -0.50
CA ARG A 140 -14.86 -6.31 -1.52
C ARG A 140 -13.86 -5.21 -1.21
N ALA A 141 -13.72 -4.83 0.06
CA ALA A 141 -12.72 -3.85 0.45
C ALA A 141 -11.28 -4.36 0.33
N PHE A 142 -11.09 -5.68 0.23
CA PHE A 142 -9.78 -6.30 0.14
C PHE A 142 -9.32 -6.56 -1.28
N ILE A 143 -10.23 -6.64 -2.26
CA ILE A 143 -9.90 -6.80 -3.70
C ILE A 143 -8.84 -5.78 -4.17
N PRO A 144 -8.96 -4.47 -3.90
CA PRO A 144 -7.96 -3.50 -4.32
C PRO A 144 -6.57 -3.76 -3.72
N ASN A 145 -6.53 -4.15 -2.44
CA ASN A 145 -5.29 -4.44 -1.74
C ASN A 145 -4.61 -5.71 -2.28
N ILE A 146 -5.40 -6.74 -2.60
CA ILE A 146 -4.90 -7.96 -3.25
C ILE A 146 -4.35 -7.63 -4.64
N CYS A 147 -5.12 -6.92 -5.47
CA CYS A 147 -4.69 -6.54 -6.83
C CYS A 147 -3.39 -5.74 -6.80
N TYR A 148 -3.27 -4.78 -5.88
CA TYR A 148 -2.03 -4.05 -5.65
C TYR A 148 -0.88 -4.98 -5.21
N ALA A 149 -1.09 -5.83 -4.21
CA ALA A 149 -0.05 -6.71 -3.67
C ALA A 149 0.44 -7.75 -4.69
N ILE A 150 -0.47 -8.35 -5.46
CA ILE A 150 -0.15 -9.27 -6.55
C ILE A 150 0.64 -8.53 -7.64
N ALA A 151 0.18 -7.35 -8.06
CA ALA A 151 0.89 -6.55 -9.05
C ALA A 151 2.32 -6.25 -8.59
N VAL A 152 2.50 -5.79 -7.35
CA VAL A 152 3.83 -5.51 -6.79
C VAL A 152 4.68 -6.77 -6.73
N GLY A 153 4.13 -7.88 -6.20
CA GLY A 153 4.84 -9.14 -6.08
C GLY A 153 5.31 -9.68 -7.43
N MET A 154 4.39 -9.84 -8.38
CA MET A 154 4.69 -10.35 -9.72
C MET A 154 5.67 -9.44 -10.47
N TRP A 155 5.47 -8.12 -10.41
CA TRP A 155 6.33 -7.16 -11.10
C TRP A 155 7.75 -7.18 -10.53
N MET A 156 7.89 -7.16 -9.20
CA MET A 156 9.20 -7.27 -8.57
C MET A 156 9.86 -8.61 -8.90
N THR A 157 9.15 -9.74 -8.84
CA THR A 157 9.71 -11.07 -9.14
C THR A 157 10.28 -11.19 -10.56
N TRP A 158 9.61 -10.62 -11.57
CA TRP A 158 10.07 -10.75 -12.96
C TRP A 158 10.95 -9.60 -13.45
N ARG A 159 10.74 -8.39 -12.92
CA ARG A 159 11.44 -7.19 -13.39
C ARG A 159 12.70 -6.90 -12.60
N TYR A 160 12.72 -7.21 -11.29
CA TYR A 160 13.93 -7.08 -10.50
C TYR A 160 14.92 -8.16 -10.90
N ARG A 161 15.88 -7.78 -11.72
CA ARG A 161 17.12 -8.52 -11.93
C ARG A 161 18.19 -7.75 -11.19
N ASP A 162 18.74 -8.36 -10.14
CA ASP A 162 20.05 -7.92 -9.64
C ASP A 162 20.99 -8.07 -10.83
N ASP A 163 21.55 -6.96 -11.30
CA ASP A 163 22.66 -7.01 -12.24
C ASP A 163 23.85 -7.58 -11.46
N ALA A 164 23.88 -8.91 -11.34
CA ALA A 164 25.07 -9.64 -10.98
C ALA A 164 26.05 -9.50 -12.16
N ALA A 165 26.98 -8.55 -12.03
CA ALA A 165 28.17 -8.25 -12.84
C ALA A 165 28.15 -6.82 -13.41
N GLY A 166 29.02 -6.00 -12.81
CA GLY A 166 29.35 -4.62 -13.16
C GLY A 166 30.25 -4.05 -12.08
#